data_AF-A0A0D0DIU8-F1
#
_entry.id   AF-A0A0D0DIU8-F1
#
_cell.length_a   1.000
_cell.length_b   1.000
_cell.length_c   1.000
_cell.angle_alpha   90.00
_cell.angle_beta   90.00
_cell.angle_gamma   90.00
#
_symmetry.space_group_name_H-M   'P 1'
#
loop_
_entity.id
_entity.type
_entity.pdbx_description
1 polymer ?
#
loop_
_entity_poly.entity_id
_entity_poly.type
_entity_poly.pdbx_seq_one_letter_code
_entity_poly.pdbx_strand_id
1 'polypeptide(L)'
;MSNLSPPLNPHGSCCLFLPFTKIAKSTGESILICKQLDGSEPISAISSHLSINSFPSYFPLFSYLSPCRVCCLTKWKLMTLCNEIWSLHGLSPCSGHSFSIGSTTEMLLSGVSPDVVKAMGHWSSDSFLHYWFSLKLLGPLHIELLPPPASTHLSI
;
A
#
# COMPACT_ATOMS: atom_id res chain seq x y z
N MET A 1 -4.67 11.88 20.30
CA MET A 1 -4.10 12.29 19.01
C MET A 1 -4.50 11.26 17.98
N SER A 2 -5.12 11.66 16.88
CA SER A 2 -5.46 10.74 15.78
C SER A 2 -4.17 10.30 15.09
N ASN A 3 -4.04 9.02 14.77
CA ASN A 3 -2.90 8.53 13.99
C ASN A 3 -2.92 9.04 12.53
N LEU A 4 -4.09 9.47 12.06
CA LEU A 4 -4.29 10.12 10.76
C LEU A 4 -4.10 11.63 10.87
N SER A 5 -3.36 12.20 9.92
CA SER A 5 -3.27 13.64 9.70
C SER A 5 -4.54 14.20 9.07
N PRO A 6 -4.75 15.53 9.11
CA PRO A 6 -5.70 16.18 8.22
C PRO A 6 -5.41 15.86 6.74
N PRO A 7 -6.41 15.98 5.85
CA PRO A 7 -6.21 15.87 4.41
C PRO A 7 -5.07 16.77 3.91
N LEU A 8 -4.18 16.21 3.09
CA LEU A 8 -3.07 16.91 2.47
C LEU A 8 -3.49 17.69 1.22
N ASN A 9 -4.63 17.32 0.64
CA ASN A 9 -5.15 17.90 -0.60
C ASN A 9 -6.69 17.76 -0.64
N PRO A 10 -7.37 18.43 -1.60
CA PRO A 10 -8.83 18.38 -1.72
C PRO A 10 -9.40 16.97 -1.97
N HIS A 11 -8.59 16.04 -2.46
CA HIS A 11 -9.01 14.66 -2.70
C HIS A 11 -9.06 13.83 -1.42
N GLY A 12 -8.47 14.30 -0.31
CA GLY A 12 -8.62 13.63 0.99
C GLY A 12 -7.45 12.73 1.40
N SER A 13 -6.43 12.56 0.56
CA SER A 13 -5.22 11.78 0.92
C SER A 13 -4.57 12.34 2.19
N CYS A 14 -4.06 11.47 3.07
CA CYS A 14 -3.54 11.86 4.38
C CYS A 14 -2.29 11.05 4.76
N CYS A 15 -1.63 11.42 5.85
CA CYS A 15 -0.55 10.66 6.43
C CYS A 15 -1.04 9.83 7.62
N LEU A 16 -0.54 8.61 7.75
CA LEU A 16 -0.68 7.78 8.94
C LEU A 16 0.66 7.70 9.67
N PHE A 17 0.69 8.10 10.94
CA PHE A 17 1.87 7.96 11.76
C PHE A 17 1.99 6.54 12.32
N LEU A 18 3.13 5.89 12.04
CA LEU A 18 3.50 4.61 12.61
C LEU A 18 4.56 4.83 13.70
N PRO A 19 4.36 4.34 14.94
CA PRO A 19 5.28 4.58 16.04
C PRO A 19 6.62 3.85 15.87
N PHE A 20 6.65 2.77 15.10
CA PHE A 20 7.84 1.95 14.87
C PHE A 20 7.86 1.44 13.43
N THR A 21 9.04 1.48 12.81
CA THR A 21 9.29 0.80 11.54
C THR A 21 10.28 -0.34 11.73
N LYS A 22 10.27 -1.29 10.79
CA LYS A 22 11.18 -2.46 10.80
C LYS A 22 12.65 -2.05 10.94
N ILE A 23 13.02 -0.92 10.32
CA ILE A 23 14.40 -0.45 10.21
C ILE A 23 14.75 0.48 11.37
N ALA A 24 13.93 1.51 11.62
CA ALA A 24 14.30 2.58 12.57
C ALA A 24 14.10 2.20 14.04
N LYS A 25 13.13 1.32 14.35
CA LYS A 25 12.82 0.73 15.68
C LYS A 25 12.66 1.71 16.87
N SER A 26 12.83 3.01 16.68
CA SER A 26 12.88 4.03 17.74
C SER A 26 12.32 5.37 17.28
N THR A 27 12.56 5.76 16.02
CA THR A 27 11.85 6.88 15.38
C THR A 27 10.66 6.35 14.60
N GLY A 28 9.46 6.85 14.92
CA GLY A 28 8.27 6.62 14.13
C GLY A 28 8.38 7.27 12.74
N GLU A 29 7.50 6.87 11.84
CA GLU A 29 7.47 7.35 10.46
C GLU A 29 6.04 7.59 10.01
N SER A 30 5.82 8.68 9.27
CA SER A 30 4.54 8.96 8.63
C SER A 30 4.52 8.33 7.24
N ILE A 31 3.54 7.48 6.98
CA ILE A 31 3.31 6.89 5.66
C ILE A 31 2.18 7.64 4.95
N LEU A 32 2.32 7.84 3.64
CA LEU A 32 1.28 8.46 2.83
C LEU A 32 0.19 7.44 2.51
N ILE A 33 -1.07 7.81 2.75
CA ILE A 33 -2.26 7.04 2.37
C ILE A 33 -3.01 7.82 1.30
N CYS A 34 -2.97 7.31 0.08
CA CYS A 34 -3.65 7.89 -1.06
C CYS A 34 -5.08 7.37 -1.14
N LYS A 35 -6.04 8.29 -1.29
CA LYS A 35 -7.44 7.94 -1.53
C LYS A 35 -7.57 7.14 -2.83
N GLN A 36 -8.31 6.03 -2.77
CA GLN A 36 -8.71 5.25 -3.93
C GLN A 36 -10.17 5.54 -4.30
N LEU A 37 -10.57 5.22 -5.54
CA LEU A 37 -11.95 5.43 -6.02
C LEU A 37 -12.83 4.18 -5.87
N ASP A 38 -12.24 3.03 -5.56
CA ASP A 38 -12.94 1.75 -5.46
C ASP A 38 -13.36 1.40 -4.02
N GLY A 39 -13.95 0.21 -3.85
CA GLY A 39 -14.39 -0.31 -2.54
C GLY A 39 -13.26 -0.67 -1.57
N SER A 40 -12.00 -0.55 -1.98
CA SER A 40 -10.81 -0.80 -1.15
C SER A 40 -10.19 0.48 -0.60
N GLU A 41 -10.96 1.58 -0.55
CA GLU A 41 -10.51 2.90 -0.10
C GLU A 41 -9.92 2.86 1.34
N PRO A 42 -8.61 3.08 1.50
CA PRO A 42 -7.92 2.81 2.76
C PRO A 42 -8.25 3.83 3.86
N ILE A 43 -8.55 5.08 3.53
CA ILE A 43 -8.78 6.15 4.52
C ILE A 43 -10.09 5.92 5.25
N SER A 44 -11.16 5.58 4.52
CA SER A 44 -12.47 5.25 5.08
C SER A 44 -12.41 3.95 5.86
N ALA A 45 -11.66 2.95 5.39
CA ALA A 45 -11.46 1.70 6.12
C ALA A 45 -10.76 1.94 7.48
N ILE A 46 -9.66 2.70 7.49
CA ILE A 46 -8.95 3.04 8.74
C ILE A 46 -9.80 3.91 9.65
N SER A 47 -10.49 4.92 9.10
CA SER A 47 -11.37 5.79 9.88
C SER A 47 -12.50 5.01 10.54
N SER A 48 -13.11 4.08 9.79
CA SER A 48 -14.14 3.18 10.31
C SER A 48 -13.58 2.29 11.42
N HIS A 49 -12.42 1.67 11.19
CA HIS A 49 -11.73 0.87 12.21
C HIS A 49 -11.48 1.65 13.50
N LEU A 50 -10.94 2.87 13.40
CA LEU A 50 -10.64 3.71 14.57
C LEU A 50 -11.90 4.21 15.29
N SER A 51 -13.01 4.40 14.56
CA SER A 51 -14.30 4.78 15.15
C SER A 51 -14.94 3.62 15.93
N ILE A 52 -14.86 2.39 15.40
CA ILE A 52 -15.42 1.18 16.00
C ILE A 52 -14.54 0.71 17.16
N ASN A 53 -13.22 0.77 16.99
CA ASN A 53 -12.22 0.25 17.92
C ASN A 53 -11.47 1.41 18.60
N SER A 54 -12.20 2.23 19.35
CA SER A 54 -11.61 3.36 20.08
C SER A 54 -10.91 2.87 21.35
N PHE A 55 -9.59 2.68 21.27
CA PHE A 55 -8.74 2.27 22.38
C PHE A 55 -7.74 3.36 22.78
N PRO A 56 -7.26 3.36 24.04
CA PRO A 56 -6.16 4.22 24.46
C PRO A 56 -4.91 4.09 23.58
N SER A 57 -4.10 5.14 23.51
CA SER A 57 -2.94 5.25 22.59
C SER A 57 -1.81 4.26 22.85
N TYR A 58 -1.81 3.56 23.99
CA TYR A 58 -0.84 2.50 24.28
C TYR A 58 -1.23 1.15 23.66
N PHE A 59 -2.44 1.02 23.09
CA PHE A 59 -2.81 -0.14 22.29
C PHE A 59 -2.29 -0.04 20.86
N PRO A 60 -1.95 -1.17 20.21
CA PRO A 60 -1.62 -1.20 18.79
C PRO A 60 -2.71 -0.58 17.89
N LEU A 61 -2.31 0.06 16.80
CA LEU A 61 -3.21 0.77 15.87
C LEU A 61 -4.38 -0.09 15.36
N PHE A 62 -4.09 -1.35 15.01
CA PHE A 62 -5.08 -2.31 14.50
C PHE A 62 -5.62 -3.23 15.60
N SER A 63 -5.71 -2.73 16.82
CA SER A 63 -6.43 -3.44 17.89
C SER A 63 -7.92 -3.44 17.64
N TYR A 64 -8.58 -4.55 17.96
CA TYR A 64 -10.02 -4.73 17.82
C TYR A 64 -10.61 -5.52 18.99
N LEU A 65 -11.91 -5.35 19.23
CA LEU A 65 -12.63 -6.10 20.26
C LEU A 65 -13.05 -7.48 19.73
N SER A 66 -12.55 -8.53 20.36
CA SER A 66 -13.09 -9.90 20.25
C SER A 66 -14.09 -10.12 21.40
N PRO A 67 -15.03 -11.08 21.33
CA PRO A 67 -16.10 -11.22 22.32
C PRO A 67 -15.69 -11.19 23.80
N CYS A 68 -14.46 -11.61 24.14
CA CYS A 68 -13.98 -11.66 25.52
C CYS A 68 -12.74 -10.78 25.80
N ARG A 69 -12.11 -10.16 24.78
CA ARG A 69 -10.86 -9.39 24.98
C ARG A 69 -10.50 -8.49 23.81
N VAL A 70 -9.72 -7.46 24.10
CA VAL A 70 -9.01 -6.69 23.07
C VAL A 70 -7.91 -7.56 22.46
N CYS A 71 -7.88 -7.64 21.15
CA CYS A 71 -6.86 -8.34 20.37
C CYS A 71 -6.07 -7.34 19.52
N CYS A 72 -4.88 -7.74 19.08
CA CYS A 72 -4.13 -7.04 18.04
C CYS A 72 -4.21 -7.85 16.74
N LEU A 73 -4.43 -7.17 15.61
CA LEU A 73 -4.35 -7.81 14.29
C LEU A 73 -2.89 -8.14 13.97
N THR A 74 -2.56 -9.43 13.95
CA THR A 74 -1.24 -9.91 13.55
C THR A 74 -1.24 -10.29 12.08
N LYS A 75 -0.05 -10.30 11.46
CA LYS A 75 0.13 -10.82 10.09
C LYS A 75 -0.45 -12.22 9.95
N TRP A 76 -0.18 -13.12 10.90
CA TRP A 76 -0.70 -14.48 10.86
C TRP A 76 -2.23 -14.50 10.80
N LYS A 77 -2.89 -13.75 11.70
CA LYS A 77 -4.36 -13.72 11.75
C LYS A 77 -4.99 -13.10 10.50
N LEU A 78 -4.41 -12.01 9.99
CA LEU A 78 -4.84 -11.40 8.73
C LEU A 78 -4.71 -12.41 7.58
N MET A 79 -3.57 -13.08 7.48
CA MET A 79 -3.34 -14.03 6.38
C MET A 79 -4.23 -15.25 6.47
N THR A 80 -4.50 -15.77 7.66
CA THR A 80 -5.44 -16.87 7.86
C THR A 80 -6.82 -16.48 7.34
N LEU A 81 -7.34 -15.31 7.76
CA LEU A 81 -8.65 -14.82 7.32
C LEU A 81 -8.71 -14.60 5.81
N CYS A 82 -7.69 -13.97 5.21
CA CYS A 82 -7.65 -13.76 3.77
C CYS A 82 -7.65 -15.09 2.99
N ASN A 83 -6.82 -16.06 3.41
CA ASN A 83 -6.74 -17.35 2.75
C ASN A 83 -8.01 -18.18 2.90
N GLU A 84 -8.71 -18.09 4.04
CA GLU A 84 -10.03 -18.69 4.22
C GLU A 84 -11.04 -18.12 3.22
N ILE A 85 -11.12 -16.78 3.10
CA ILE A 85 -12.01 -16.10 2.16
C ILE A 85 -11.67 -16.50 0.71
N TRP A 86 -10.40 -16.45 0.32
CA TRP A 86 -9.97 -16.85 -1.03
C TRP A 86 -10.30 -18.29 -1.34
N SER A 87 -10.06 -19.21 -0.40
CA SER A 87 -10.41 -20.62 -0.57
C SER A 87 -11.90 -20.81 -0.80
N LEU A 88 -12.77 -20.07 -0.11
CA LEU A 88 -14.23 -20.12 -0.31
C LEU A 88 -14.64 -19.64 -1.72
N HIS A 89 -13.83 -18.78 -2.34
CA HIS A 89 -14.03 -18.30 -3.70
C HIS A 89 -13.22 -19.06 -4.76
N GLY A 90 -12.59 -20.19 -4.41
CA GLY A 90 -11.80 -21.00 -5.35
C GLY A 90 -10.48 -20.37 -5.78
N LEU A 91 -9.99 -19.38 -5.05
CA LEU A 91 -8.72 -18.71 -5.29
C LEU A 91 -7.58 -19.39 -4.51
N SER A 92 -6.39 -19.43 -5.10
CA SER A 92 -5.20 -19.99 -4.47
C SER A 92 -4.78 -19.19 -3.23
N PRO A 93 -4.28 -19.85 -2.16
CA PRO A 93 -3.72 -19.16 -1.01
C PRO A 93 -2.55 -18.27 -1.43
N CYS A 94 -2.42 -17.11 -0.77
CA CYS A 94 -1.30 -16.22 -1.00
C CYS A 94 -0.56 -15.90 0.30
N SER A 95 0.67 -15.42 0.16
CA SER A 95 1.51 -15.02 1.27
C SER A 95 1.44 -13.51 1.47
N GLY A 96 1.82 -13.04 2.66
CA GLY A 96 2.00 -11.59 2.88
C GLY A 96 2.99 -10.95 1.88
N HIS A 97 3.94 -11.72 1.35
CA HIS A 97 4.87 -11.22 0.34
C HIS A 97 4.17 -10.96 -1.02
N SER A 98 3.15 -11.76 -1.33
CA SER A 98 2.34 -11.62 -2.54
C SER A 98 1.60 -10.28 -2.59
N PHE A 99 1.20 -9.72 -1.44
CA PHE A 99 0.63 -8.36 -1.39
C PHE A 99 1.62 -7.30 -1.84
N SER A 100 2.89 -7.38 -1.43
CA SER A 100 3.92 -6.43 -1.87
C SER A 100 4.16 -6.54 -3.38
N ILE A 101 4.29 -7.76 -3.91
CA ILE A 101 4.48 -7.99 -5.35
C ILE A 101 3.27 -7.48 -6.14
N GLY A 102 2.06 -7.88 -5.72
CA GLY A 102 0.82 -7.51 -6.37
C GLY A 102 0.58 -6.00 -6.37
N SER A 103 0.78 -5.32 -5.23
CA SER A 103 0.62 -3.87 -5.14
C SER A 103 1.60 -3.12 -6.04
N THR A 104 2.86 -3.57 -6.09
CA THR A 104 3.88 -3.01 -7.00
C THR A 104 3.43 -3.17 -8.45
N THR A 105 3.01 -4.37 -8.81
CA THR A 105 2.59 -4.72 -10.17
C THR A 105 1.38 -3.88 -10.58
N GLU A 106 0.36 -3.79 -9.71
CA GLU A 106 -0.86 -3.04 -9.98
C GLU A 106 -0.60 -1.54 -10.19
N MET A 107 0.26 -0.94 -9.35
CA MET A 107 0.64 0.47 -9.53
C MET A 107 1.37 0.70 -10.86
N LEU A 108 2.30 -0.18 -11.23
CA LEU A 108 3.01 -0.10 -12.50
C LEU A 108 2.08 -0.29 -13.70
N LEU A 109 1.15 -1.24 -13.63
CA LEU A 109 0.13 -1.45 -14.68
C LEU A 109 -0.82 -0.25 -14.80
N SER A 110 -1.06 0.47 -13.69
CA SER A 110 -1.83 1.72 -13.67
C SER A 110 -1.03 2.94 -14.18
N GLY A 111 0.20 2.75 -14.67
CA GLY A 111 1.04 3.81 -15.22
C GLY A 111 1.74 4.68 -14.19
N VAL A 112 1.77 4.27 -12.91
CA VAL A 112 2.55 4.98 -11.88
C VAL A 112 4.03 4.77 -12.17
N SER A 113 4.81 5.86 -12.18
CA SER A 113 6.23 5.78 -12.49
C SER A 113 6.99 4.92 -11.47
N PRO A 114 8.01 4.15 -11.90
CA PRO A 114 8.81 3.32 -11.00
C PRO A 114 9.38 4.04 -9.79
N ASP A 115 9.80 5.30 -9.94
CA ASP A 115 10.35 6.10 -8.84
C ASP A 115 9.30 6.42 -7.78
N VAL A 116 8.05 6.68 -8.20
CA VAL A 116 6.93 6.90 -7.28
C VAL A 116 6.55 5.61 -6.58
N VAL A 117 6.48 4.48 -7.30
CA VAL A 117 6.25 3.16 -6.69
C VAL A 117 7.34 2.84 -5.68
N LYS A 118 8.60 3.18 -5.99
CA LYS A 118 9.74 2.99 -5.09
C LYS A 118 9.63 3.82 -3.82
N ALA A 119 9.28 5.09 -3.96
CA ALA A 119 9.08 6.00 -2.85
C ALA A 119 7.90 5.54 -1.96
N MET A 120 6.77 5.17 -2.55
CA MET A 120 5.58 4.68 -1.84
C MET A 120 5.82 3.33 -1.15
N GLY A 121 6.67 2.48 -1.72
CA GLY A 121 7.09 1.21 -1.13
C GLY A 121 8.14 1.34 -0.02
N HIS A 122 8.64 2.56 0.25
CA HIS A 122 9.73 2.85 1.18
C HIS A 122 10.98 1.98 0.93
N TRP A 123 11.29 1.68 -0.35
CA TRP A 123 12.50 0.92 -0.66
C TRP A 123 13.71 1.85 -0.80
N SER A 124 14.73 1.58 0.02
CA SER A 124 16.02 2.26 -0.07
C SER A 124 16.88 1.78 -1.24
N SER A 125 16.58 0.61 -1.81
CA SER A 125 17.31 -0.01 -2.92
C SER A 125 16.41 -0.36 -4.09
N ASP A 126 17.00 -0.69 -5.23
CA ASP A 126 16.28 -1.14 -6.44
C ASP A 126 15.82 -2.61 -6.36
N SER A 127 15.73 -3.16 -5.15
CA SER A 127 15.21 -4.53 -4.94
C SER A 127 13.80 -4.71 -5.51
N PHE A 128 13.00 -3.65 -5.59
CA PHE A 128 11.66 -3.67 -6.17
C PHE A 128 11.61 -4.02 -7.66
N LEU A 129 12.72 -3.84 -8.39
CA LEU A 129 12.83 -4.26 -9.79
C LEU A 129 12.62 -5.78 -9.93
N HIS A 130 12.91 -6.56 -8.90
CA HIS A 130 12.64 -8.01 -8.89
C HIS A 130 11.13 -8.34 -8.83
N TYR A 131 10.30 -7.38 -8.44
CA TYR A 131 8.85 -7.52 -8.38
C TYR A 131 8.15 -7.06 -9.66
N TRP A 132 8.91 -6.70 -10.69
CA TRP A 132 8.35 -6.38 -12.02
C TRP A 132 7.89 -7.67 -12.68
N PHE A 133 6.69 -8.10 -12.30
CA PHE A 133 6.09 -9.28 -12.85
C PHE A 133 5.64 -9.02 -14.29
N SER A 134 6.25 -9.76 -15.22
CA SER A 134 5.94 -9.78 -16.66
C SER A 134 6.23 -8.48 -17.43
N LEU A 135 7.45 -8.37 -17.97
CA LEU A 135 7.80 -7.41 -19.03
C LEU A 135 6.85 -7.48 -20.23
N LYS A 136 6.18 -8.62 -20.45
CA LYS A 136 5.19 -8.78 -21.53
C LYS A 136 3.95 -7.90 -21.33
N LEU A 137 3.62 -7.54 -20.08
CA LEU A 137 2.51 -6.62 -19.78
C LEU A 137 3.01 -5.17 -19.71
N LEU A 138 4.14 -4.95 -19.04
CA LEU A 138 4.66 -3.60 -18.82
C LEU A 138 5.23 -2.96 -20.09
N GLY A 139 5.87 -3.75 -20.97
CA GLY A 139 6.49 -3.27 -22.20
C GLY A 139 5.50 -2.55 -23.11
N PRO A 140 4.39 -3.19 -23.54
CA PRO A 140 3.37 -2.53 -24.34
C PRO A 140 2.82 -1.27 -23.66
N LEU A 141 2.50 -1.32 -22.37
CA LEU A 141 1.94 -0.18 -21.63
C LEU A 141 2.82 1.08 -21.65
N HIS A 142 4.15 0.92 -21.62
CA HIS A 142 5.08 2.05 -21.50
C HIS A 142 5.82 2.41 -22.78
N ILE A 143 5.91 1.49 -23.75
CA ILE A 143 6.77 1.62 -24.94
C ILE A 143 5.95 1.63 -26.24
N GLU A 144 4.74 1.06 -26.24
CA GLU A 144 3.93 1.03 -27.46
C GLU A 144 3.46 2.45 -27.82
N LEU A 145 3.53 2.79 -29.11
CA LEU A 145 3.12 4.10 -29.65
C LEU A 145 3.88 5.30 -29.05
N LEU A 146 5.14 5.13 -28.62
CA LEU A 146 5.97 6.26 -28.24
C LEU A 146 6.00 7.30 -29.37
N PRO A 147 5.79 8.59 -29.05
CA PRO A 147 5.89 9.62 -30.07
C PRO A 147 7.29 9.62 -30.68
N PRO A 148 7.43 9.90 -31.98
CA PRO A 148 8.74 10.05 -32.59
C PRO A 148 9.52 11.12 -31.79
N PRO A 149 10.85 10.96 -31.63
CA PRO A 149 11.63 11.92 -30.89
C PRO A 149 11.36 13.31 -31.46
N ALA A 150 10.89 14.22 -30.59
CA ALA A 150 10.66 15.60 -30.98
C ALA A 150 11.96 16.08 -31.64
N SER A 151 11.88 16.45 -32.91
CA SER A 151 13.03 16.93 -33.69
C SER A 151 13.50 18.26 -33.10
N THR A 152 14.19 18.17 -31.98
CA THR A 152 14.91 19.28 -31.39
C THR A 152 16.13 19.38 -32.25
N HIS A 153 16.07 20.33 -33.18
CA HIS A 153 17.10 20.70 -34.11
C HIS A 153 18.34 21.09 -33.30
N LEU A 154 19.17 20.12 -32.91
CA LEU A 154 20.51 20.36 -32.42
C LEU A 154 21.36 20.66 -33.66
N SER A 155 21.24 21.90 -34.12
CA SER A 155 22.29 22.53 -34.92
C SER A 155 23.49 22.74 -34.00
N ILE A 156 24.42 21.78 -34.07
CA ILE A 156 25.82 21.98 -33.68
C ILE A 156 26.52 22.64 -34.88
#